data_AF-A0A7X0ADC9-F1
#
_entry.id   AF-A0A7X0ADC9-F1
#
_cell.length_a   1.000
_cell.length_b   1.000
_cell.length_c   1.000
_cell.angle_alpha   90.00
_cell.angle_beta   90.00
_cell.angle_gamma   90.00
#
_symmetry.space_group_name_H-M   'P 1'
#
loop_
_entity.id
_entity.type
_entity.pdbx_description
1 polymer ?
#
loop_
_entity_poly.entity_id
_entity_poly.type
_entity_poly.pdbx_seq_one_letter_code
_entity_poly.pdbx_strand_id
1 'polypeptide(L)'
;MLKNELEILASDFIPHNGSDGVAQHKAVQDFSKVVSKSCGKVREAWAAAVFSDSNDDTLRRYFDFHFKFLSGLISENAVCQESDEPSELCLLMDHLLLFYGNFIDQQQPVSTRYFTYRLRLLLPVYERFNKRLKEVKINNALINCLKISLSPLYIDTPSDGLFLNALFYREELITALAVTDAGMAQTPEESLISVLMAFNFNHFRFFSYLREQVISIINGIPVEKQSRYLLELSATIQSPNAISCPCFDKRWSHICDMYKGWLVEWGTVLNLGSANEQVVQSFLKVPLNISVNYLGCMIRALYEAGFYGTVSLSAIFDHAAAVFTTKKQEHISRDSLSNAFYNISLPTAARMIRIFNNSSGFLKSRYFPV
;
A
#
# COMPACT_ATOMS: atom_id res chain seq x y z
N MET A 1 -36.91 12.67 -5.49
CA MET A 1 -36.78 13.29 -6.81
C MET A 1 -35.29 13.51 -7.01
N LEU A 2 -34.58 12.64 -7.75
CA LEU A 2 -33.10 12.63 -7.82
C LEU A 2 -32.57 12.46 -9.26
N LYS A 3 -33.36 12.82 -10.27
CA LYS A 3 -33.01 12.62 -11.67
C LYS A 3 -33.41 13.86 -12.44
N ASN A 4 -32.43 14.68 -12.82
CA ASN A 4 -32.43 15.44 -14.08
C ASN A 4 -31.11 16.21 -14.29
N GLU A 5 -30.37 16.54 -13.24
CA GLU A 5 -29.25 17.49 -13.33
C GLU A 5 -28.02 16.89 -14.02
N LEU A 6 -27.77 15.61 -13.75
CA LEU A 6 -26.65 14.85 -14.31
C LEU A 6 -26.95 14.27 -15.69
N GLU A 7 -28.23 14.06 -16.02
CA GLU A 7 -28.65 13.63 -17.36
C GLU A 7 -28.35 14.72 -18.39
N ILE A 8 -28.46 16.01 -18.00
CA ILE A 8 -28.03 17.16 -18.82
C ILE A 8 -26.52 17.08 -19.11
N LEU A 9 -25.69 16.71 -18.13
CA LEU A 9 -24.26 16.53 -18.36
C LEU A 9 -24.01 15.33 -19.30
N ALA A 10 -24.70 14.21 -19.14
CA ALA A 10 -24.52 13.08 -20.05
C ALA A 10 -24.90 13.41 -21.50
N SER A 11 -26.01 14.13 -21.72
CA SER A 11 -26.41 14.55 -23.08
C SER A 11 -25.45 15.54 -23.70
N ASP A 12 -24.89 16.43 -22.89
CA ASP A 12 -23.98 17.47 -23.36
C ASP A 12 -22.57 16.94 -23.60
N PHE A 13 -22.15 15.84 -22.95
CA PHE A 13 -20.77 15.33 -23.01
C PHE A 13 -20.50 14.20 -24.01
N ILE A 14 -21.52 13.50 -24.51
CA ILE A 14 -21.31 12.42 -25.48
C ILE A 14 -21.09 13.04 -26.87
N PRO A 15 -19.88 12.97 -27.46
CA PRO A 15 -19.64 13.57 -28.77
C PRO A 15 -20.42 12.81 -29.85
N HIS A 16 -21.17 13.54 -30.68
CA HIS A 16 -21.65 13.00 -31.95
C HIS A 16 -20.43 12.84 -32.90
N ASN A 17 -19.97 11.60 -33.05
CA ASN A 17 -18.77 11.21 -33.83
C ASN A 17 -18.89 11.43 -35.36
N GLY A 18 -19.08 12.67 -35.82
CA GLY A 18 -19.01 12.95 -37.26
C GLY A 18 -19.05 14.43 -37.63
N SER A 19 -17.87 15.07 -37.78
CA SER A 19 -17.67 16.20 -38.72
C SER A 19 -16.22 16.69 -38.77
N ASP A 20 -15.80 17.15 -39.96
CA ASP A 20 -14.45 17.57 -40.38
C ASP A 20 -13.78 18.73 -39.60
N GLY A 21 -12.44 18.69 -39.60
CA GLY A 21 -11.53 19.35 -38.64
C GLY A 21 -11.39 20.88 -38.64
N VAL A 22 -12.10 21.64 -39.48
CA VAL A 22 -12.07 23.12 -39.44
C VAL A 22 -13.28 23.73 -38.71
N ALA A 23 -14.41 23.02 -38.67
CA ALA A 23 -15.57 23.37 -37.83
C ALA A 23 -15.32 23.08 -36.33
N GLN A 24 -14.23 22.37 -36.03
CA GLN A 24 -13.93 21.80 -34.73
C GLN A 24 -13.58 22.86 -33.68
N HIS A 25 -12.86 23.94 -34.01
CA HIS A 25 -12.47 24.95 -33.01
C HIS A 25 -13.64 25.78 -32.48
N LYS A 26 -14.57 26.19 -33.34
CA LYS A 26 -15.78 26.92 -32.92
C LYS A 26 -16.73 26.00 -32.17
N ALA A 27 -16.89 24.76 -32.63
CA ALA A 27 -17.67 23.75 -31.93
C ALA A 27 -17.12 23.43 -30.53
N VAL A 28 -15.79 23.38 -30.36
CA VAL A 28 -15.14 23.15 -29.06
C VAL A 28 -15.36 24.32 -28.09
N GLN A 29 -15.30 25.57 -28.56
CA GLN A 29 -15.57 26.74 -27.70
C GLN A 29 -17.04 26.83 -27.29
N ASP A 30 -17.96 26.54 -28.21
CA ASP A 30 -19.39 26.53 -27.91
C ASP A 30 -19.74 25.36 -26.96
N PHE A 31 -19.11 24.20 -27.15
CA PHE A 31 -19.21 23.04 -26.25
C PHE A 31 -18.73 23.36 -24.83
N SER A 32 -17.55 23.98 -24.69
CA SER A 32 -16.99 24.38 -23.39
C SER A 32 -17.94 25.32 -22.62
N LYS A 33 -18.58 26.27 -23.31
CA LYS A 33 -19.58 27.17 -22.70
C LYS A 33 -20.84 26.44 -22.25
N VAL A 34 -21.34 25.50 -23.05
CA VAL A 34 -22.52 24.67 -22.70
C VAL A 34 -22.20 23.84 -21.46
N VAL A 35 -21.07 23.16 -21.46
CA VAL A 35 -20.58 22.36 -20.33
C VAL A 35 -20.46 23.21 -19.06
N SER A 36 -19.81 24.37 -19.13
CA SER A 36 -19.61 25.24 -17.96
C SER A 36 -20.96 25.74 -17.40
N LYS A 37 -21.91 26.07 -18.27
CA LYS A 37 -23.29 26.44 -17.88
C LYS A 37 -24.03 25.28 -17.21
N SER A 38 -23.91 24.07 -17.75
CA SER A 38 -24.51 22.86 -17.19
C SER A 38 -23.90 22.53 -15.81
N CYS A 39 -22.57 22.63 -15.66
CA CYS A 39 -21.88 22.53 -14.37
C CYS A 39 -22.39 23.58 -13.36
N GLY A 40 -22.63 24.82 -13.80
CA GLY A 40 -23.20 25.88 -12.96
C GLY A 40 -24.57 25.50 -12.38
N LYS A 41 -25.48 24.99 -13.23
CA LYS A 41 -26.79 24.50 -12.79
C LYS A 41 -26.69 23.35 -11.80
N VAL A 42 -25.74 22.43 -12.01
CA VAL A 42 -25.53 21.31 -11.07
C VAL A 42 -25.08 21.83 -9.69
N ARG A 43 -24.18 22.83 -9.64
CA ARG A 43 -23.76 23.44 -8.36
C ARG A 43 -24.92 24.13 -7.64
N GLU A 44 -25.78 24.85 -8.37
CA GLU A 44 -26.99 25.49 -7.82
C GLU A 44 -27.96 24.44 -7.25
N ALA A 45 -28.16 23.33 -7.96
CA ALA A 45 -29.00 22.24 -7.50
C ALA A 45 -28.47 21.56 -6.23
N TRP A 46 -27.16 21.35 -6.15
CA TRP A 46 -26.51 20.82 -4.93
C TRP A 46 -26.68 21.74 -3.72
N ALA A 47 -26.53 23.05 -3.93
CA ALA A 47 -26.77 24.03 -2.89
C ALA A 47 -28.25 23.99 -2.44
N ALA A 48 -29.19 23.98 -3.38
CA ALA A 48 -30.61 23.85 -3.05
C ALA A 48 -30.94 22.55 -2.30
N ALA A 49 -30.30 21.44 -2.66
CA ALA A 49 -30.50 20.14 -2.01
C ALA A 49 -30.04 20.15 -0.55
N VAL A 50 -28.86 20.71 -0.24
CA VAL A 50 -28.34 20.74 1.14
C VAL A 50 -29.16 21.64 2.07
N PHE A 51 -29.82 22.67 1.54
CA PHE A 51 -30.71 23.57 2.28
C PHE A 51 -32.19 23.12 2.27
N SER A 52 -32.49 21.94 1.72
CA SER A 52 -33.85 21.38 1.76
C SER A 52 -34.15 20.72 3.11
N ASP A 53 -35.43 20.39 3.37
CA ASP A 53 -35.86 19.64 4.55
C ASP A 53 -35.47 18.14 4.50
N SER A 54 -34.50 17.76 3.66
CA SER A 54 -34.01 16.39 3.53
C SER A 54 -33.15 16.01 4.73
N ASN A 55 -33.26 14.75 5.18
CA ASN A 55 -32.39 14.22 6.23
C ASN A 55 -31.00 13.84 5.71
N ASP A 56 -30.04 13.69 6.63
CA ASP A 56 -28.64 13.34 6.34
C ASP A 56 -28.49 12.06 5.51
N ASP A 57 -29.29 11.03 5.78
CA ASP A 57 -29.23 9.77 5.02
C ASP A 57 -29.62 9.97 3.54
N THR A 58 -30.58 10.85 3.28
CA THR A 58 -31.00 11.21 1.93
C THR A 58 -29.91 12.02 1.23
N LEU A 59 -29.30 12.99 1.93
CA LEU A 59 -28.18 13.78 1.41
C LEU A 59 -26.96 12.92 1.11
N ARG A 60 -26.62 11.95 1.98
CA ARG A 60 -25.54 10.99 1.74
C ARG A 60 -25.76 10.21 0.46
N ARG A 61 -26.94 9.58 0.30
CA ARG A 61 -27.28 8.83 -0.92
C ARG A 61 -27.23 9.71 -2.16
N TYR A 62 -27.67 10.96 -2.04
CA TYR A 62 -27.64 11.93 -3.13
C TYR A 62 -26.21 12.26 -3.56
N PHE A 63 -25.38 12.75 -2.66
CA PHE A 63 -24.01 13.15 -3.00
C PHE A 63 -23.12 11.95 -3.37
N ASP A 64 -23.32 10.77 -2.78
CA ASP A 64 -22.68 9.53 -3.21
C ASP A 64 -23.02 9.17 -4.66
N PHE A 65 -24.30 9.29 -5.03
CA PHE A 65 -24.73 9.03 -6.40
C PHE A 65 -24.07 10.00 -7.37
N HIS A 66 -24.04 11.29 -7.04
CA HIS A 66 -23.39 12.31 -7.87
C HIS A 66 -21.89 12.09 -8.00
N PHE A 67 -21.22 11.68 -6.92
CA PHE A 67 -19.80 11.34 -6.94
C PHE A 67 -19.53 10.17 -7.89
N LYS A 68 -20.26 9.05 -7.74
CA LYS A 68 -20.14 7.87 -8.61
C LYS A 68 -20.36 8.23 -10.08
N PHE A 69 -21.40 9.01 -10.34
CA PHE A 69 -21.75 9.40 -11.71
C PHE A 69 -20.68 10.28 -12.36
N LEU A 70 -20.19 11.31 -11.66
CA LEU A 70 -19.12 12.15 -12.16
C LEU A 70 -17.81 11.37 -12.35
N SER A 71 -17.50 10.44 -11.43
CA SER A 71 -16.34 9.56 -11.55
C SER A 71 -16.44 8.69 -12.82
N GLY A 72 -17.63 8.14 -13.10
CA GLY A 72 -17.94 7.43 -14.34
C GLY A 72 -17.76 8.30 -15.58
N LEU A 73 -18.40 9.48 -15.62
CA LEU A 73 -18.28 10.42 -16.75
C LEU A 73 -16.83 10.86 -17.01
N ILE A 74 -16.04 11.12 -15.97
CA ILE A 74 -14.63 11.49 -16.13
C ILE A 74 -13.82 10.32 -16.71
N SER A 75 -14.18 9.07 -16.36
CA SER A 75 -13.54 7.86 -16.88
C SER A 75 -13.89 7.62 -18.35
N GLU A 76 -15.15 7.80 -18.74
CA GLU A 76 -15.63 7.58 -20.10
C GLU A 76 -15.12 8.65 -21.08
N ASN A 77 -14.99 9.90 -20.61
CA ASN A 77 -14.47 11.01 -21.42
C ASN A 77 -12.93 10.99 -21.60
N ALA A 78 -12.27 9.87 -21.31
CA ALA A 78 -10.81 9.70 -21.46
C ALA A 78 -10.29 9.90 -22.90
N VAL A 79 -11.16 9.78 -23.91
CA VAL A 79 -10.74 9.71 -25.32
C VAL A 79 -10.34 11.07 -25.92
N CYS A 80 -10.74 12.22 -25.34
CA CYS A 80 -10.75 13.46 -26.13
C CYS A 80 -9.72 14.56 -25.83
N GLN A 81 -8.96 14.60 -24.73
CA GLN A 81 -7.99 15.70 -24.53
C GLN A 81 -6.79 15.30 -23.66
N GLU A 82 -5.60 15.34 -24.26
CA GLU A 82 -4.28 15.40 -23.60
C GLU A 82 -3.94 16.81 -23.09
N SER A 83 -4.90 17.76 -23.09
CA SER A 83 -4.63 19.10 -22.58
C SER A 83 -4.27 19.07 -21.10
N ASP A 84 -3.30 19.90 -20.72
CA ASP A 84 -2.91 20.11 -19.32
C ASP A 84 -3.98 20.85 -18.51
N GLU A 85 -4.99 21.43 -19.16
CA GLU A 85 -6.07 22.14 -18.49
C GLU A 85 -7.06 21.18 -17.81
N PRO A 86 -7.51 21.50 -16.58
CA PRO A 86 -8.52 20.71 -15.91
C PRO A 86 -9.82 20.70 -16.71
N SER A 87 -10.40 19.51 -16.91
CA SER A 87 -11.75 19.45 -17.47
C SER A 87 -12.74 20.07 -16.48
N GLU A 88 -13.79 20.70 -17.01
CA GLU A 88 -14.89 21.24 -16.19
C GLU A 88 -15.53 20.18 -15.28
N LEU A 89 -15.49 18.90 -15.67
CA LEU A 89 -15.92 17.78 -14.82
C LEU A 89 -15.00 17.58 -13.61
N CYS A 90 -13.69 17.71 -13.76
CA CYS A 90 -12.75 17.68 -12.64
C CYS A 90 -13.00 18.85 -11.69
N LEU A 91 -13.23 20.07 -12.22
CA LEU A 91 -13.56 21.25 -11.41
C LEU A 91 -14.91 21.11 -10.69
N LEU A 92 -15.89 20.47 -11.34
CA LEU A 92 -17.18 20.16 -10.72
C LEU A 92 -17.03 19.11 -9.60
N MET A 93 -16.19 18.09 -9.80
CA MET A 93 -15.86 17.11 -8.77
C MET A 93 -15.12 17.74 -7.58
N ASP A 94 -14.20 18.68 -7.82
CA ASP A 94 -13.54 19.43 -6.75
C ASP A 94 -14.55 20.20 -5.90
N HIS A 95 -15.49 20.89 -6.54
CA HIS A 95 -16.56 21.60 -5.85
C HIS A 95 -17.41 20.62 -5.02
N LEU A 96 -17.76 19.46 -5.58
CA LEU A 96 -18.51 18.42 -4.88
C LEU A 96 -17.81 17.99 -3.59
N LEU A 97 -16.52 17.65 -3.68
CA LEU A 97 -15.74 17.17 -2.54
C LEU A 97 -15.47 18.28 -1.51
N LEU A 98 -15.22 19.51 -1.96
CA LEU A 98 -14.92 20.64 -1.08
C LEU A 98 -16.11 21.01 -0.18
N PHE A 99 -17.32 21.11 -0.75
CA PHE A 99 -18.50 21.57 -0.01
C PHE A 99 -19.32 20.43 0.59
N TYR A 100 -19.29 19.25 -0.02
CA TYR A 100 -20.20 18.14 0.32
C TYR A 100 -19.48 16.82 0.61
N GLY A 101 -18.14 16.84 0.75
CA GLY A 101 -17.34 15.64 1.01
C GLY A 101 -17.75 14.81 2.24
N ASN A 102 -18.33 15.45 3.26
CA ASN A 102 -18.82 14.77 4.47
C ASN A 102 -20.03 13.86 4.21
N PHE A 103 -20.73 14.04 3.10
CA PHE A 103 -21.85 13.20 2.69
C PHE A 103 -21.41 12.03 1.79
N ILE A 104 -20.13 11.97 1.40
CA ILE A 104 -19.61 11.00 0.42
C ILE A 104 -18.83 9.90 1.13
N ASP A 105 -19.10 8.65 0.78
CA ASP A 105 -18.36 7.48 1.23
C ASP A 105 -16.93 7.53 0.67
N GLN A 106 -15.94 7.58 1.58
CA GLN A 106 -14.54 7.63 1.17
C GLN A 106 -14.01 6.30 0.61
N GLN A 107 -14.79 5.22 0.70
CA GLN A 107 -14.50 3.94 0.03
C GLN A 107 -15.03 3.89 -1.40
N GLN A 108 -15.55 4.99 -1.95
CA GLN A 108 -15.93 5.06 -3.35
C GLN A 108 -14.70 5.00 -4.29
N PRO A 109 -14.79 4.28 -5.43
CA PRO A 109 -13.76 4.29 -6.44
C PRO A 109 -13.71 5.63 -7.18
N VAL A 110 -12.51 6.06 -7.49
CA VAL A 110 -12.20 7.31 -8.17
C VAL A 110 -11.64 7.00 -9.54
N SER A 111 -12.06 7.76 -10.55
CA SER A 111 -11.47 7.66 -11.87
C SER A 111 -9.96 7.95 -11.83
N THR A 112 -9.17 7.14 -12.52
CA THR A 112 -7.71 7.34 -12.62
C THR A 112 -7.37 8.73 -13.14
N ARG A 113 -8.19 9.27 -14.05
CA ARG A 113 -8.02 10.62 -14.59
C ARG A 113 -8.22 11.70 -13.53
N TYR A 114 -9.28 11.63 -12.72
CA TYR A 114 -9.48 12.59 -11.63
C TYR A 114 -8.40 12.46 -10.56
N PHE A 115 -8.02 11.23 -10.21
CA PHE A 115 -6.94 10.97 -9.25
C PHE A 115 -5.61 11.58 -9.73
N THR A 116 -5.26 11.39 -11.01
CA THR A 116 -4.05 11.96 -11.62
C THR A 116 -4.12 13.48 -11.65
N TYR A 117 -5.28 14.05 -12.01
CA TYR A 117 -5.50 15.49 -11.97
C TYR A 117 -5.21 16.07 -10.58
N ARG A 118 -5.77 15.47 -9.53
CA ARG A 118 -5.57 15.90 -8.14
C ARG A 118 -4.12 15.79 -7.70
N LEU A 119 -3.44 14.68 -8.04
CA LEU A 119 -2.01 14.55 -7.75
C LEU A 119 -1.15 15.59 -8.49
N ARG A 120 -1.52 15.98 -9.72
CA ARG A 120 -0.82 17.06 -10.44
C ARG A 120 -0.95 18.41 -9.73
N LEU A 121 -2.08 18.70 -9.11
CA LEU A 121 -2.23 19.93 -8.30
C LEU A 121 -1.25 19.96 -7.10
N LEU A 122 -0.83 18.80 -6.61
CA LEU A 122 0.18 18.69 -5.55
C LEU A 122 1.62 18.84 -6.06
N LEU A 123 1.86 18.85 -7.37
CA LEU A 123 3.21 18.88 -7.95
C LEU A 123 4.04 20.06 -7.43
N PRO A 124 3.54 21.32 -7.36
CA PRO A 124 4.32 22.43 -6.81
C PRO A 124 4.67 22.26 -5.33
N VAL A 125 3.79 21.62 -4.55
CA VAL A 125 4.06 21.30 -3.13
C VAL A 125 5.15 20.23 -3.03
N TYR A 126 5.02 19.18 -3.83
CA TYR A 126 5.97 18.08 -3.92
C TYR A 126 7.36 18.52 -4.42
N GLU A 127 7.44 19.40 -5.42
CA GLU A 127 8.71 19.92 -5.94
C GLU A 127 9.44 20.77 -4.89
N ARG A 128 8.71 21.61 -4.16
CA ARG A 128 9.26 22.38 -3.03
C ARG A 128 9.78 21.44 -1.95
N PHE A 129 9.01 20.42 -1.59
CA PHE A 129 9.42 19.38 -0.65
C PHE A 129 10.70 18.66 -1.12
N ASN A 130 10.76 18.26 -2.39
CA ASN A 130 11.91 17.57 -2.97
C ASN A 130 13.17 18.44 -3.04
N LYS A 131 13.02 19.73 -3.32
CA LYS A 131 14.14 20.67 -3.31
C LYS A 131 14.72 20.76 -1.89
N ARG A 132 13.85 20.89 -0.88
CA ARG A 132 14.24 20.94 0.54
C ARG A 132 14.93 19.66 1.01
N LEU A 133 14.42 18.49 0.63
CA LEU A 133 15.06 17.21 0.96
C LEU A 133 16.53 17.15 0.49
N LYS A 134 16.92 17.90 -0.55
CA LYS A 134 18.32 17.98 -1.02
C LYS A 134 19.18 18.95 -0.21
N GLU A 135 18.56 19.92 0.44
CA GLU A 135 19.24 20.98 1.23
C GLU A 135 19.47 20.54 2.68
N VAL A 136 18.63 19.64 3.19
CA VAL A 136 18.71 19.12 4.57
C VAL A 136 19.63 17.90 4.64
N LYS A 137 20.39 17.78 5.73
CA LYS A 137 21.21 16.60 6.03
C LYS A 137 20.34 15.42 6.50
N ILE A 138 19.72 14.73 5.55
CA ILE A 138 18.94 13.51 5.77
C ILE A 138 19.62 12.35 5.03
N ASN A 139 19.45 11.14 5.53
CA ASN A 139 19.90 9.92 4.88
C ASN A 139 19.35 9.80 3.45
N ASN A 140 20.26 9.59 2.48
CA ASN A 140 19.92 9.45 1.07
C ASN A 140 18.93 8.30 0.77
N ALA A 141 18.95 7.23 1.56
CA ALA A 141 18.01 6.12 1.41
C ALA A 141 16.57 6.57 1.72
N LEU A 142 16.37 7.39 2.76
CA LEU A 142 15.07 7.97 3.08
C LEU A 142 14.62 8.95 1.99
N ILE A 143 15.51 9.83 1.53
CA ILE A 143 15.22 10.76 0.43
C ILE A 143 14.76 10.00 -0.82
N ASN A 144 15.47 8.93 -1.19
CA ASN A 144 15.12 8.11 -2.34
C ASN A 144 13.80 7.35 -2.15
N CYS A 145 13.55 6.85 -0.93
CA CYS A 145 12.26 6.25 -0.58
C CYS A 145 11.11 7.24 -0.83
N LEU A 146 11.21 8.44 -0.28
CA LEU A 146 10.16 9.45 -0.37
C LEU A 146 9.96 9.95 -1.81
N LYS A 147 11.03 10.20 -2.57
CA LYS A 147 10.94 10.60 -3.98
C LYS A 147 10.24 9.57 -4.86
N ILE A 148 10.53 8.29 -4.64
CA ILE A 148 9.94 7.23 -5.46
C ILE A 148 8.47 7.03 -5.07
N SER A 149 8.19 6.91 -3.78
CA SER A 149 6.86 6.54 -3.28
C SER A 149 5.85 7.68 -3.24
N LEU A 150 6.30 8.94 -3.18
CA LEU A 150 5.41 10.13 -3.15
C LEU A 150 5.40 10.91 -4.46
N SER A 151 6.05 10.40 -5.51
CA SER A 151 5.99 11.06 -6.82
C SER A 151 4.52 11.23 -7.24
N PRO A 152 4.10 12.41 -7.71
CA PRO A 152 2.77 12.62 -8.30
C PRO A 152 2.48 11.70 -9.49
N LEU A 153 3.54 11.17 -10.11
CA LEU A 153 3.46 10.19 -11.20
C LEU A 153 3.50 8.73 -10.70
N TYR A 154 3.71 8.51 -9.39
CA TYR A 154 3.67 7.18 -8.80
C TYR A 154 2.22 6.73 -8.66
N ILE A 155 1.74 6.06 -9.70
CA ILE A 155 0.45 5.38 -9.72
C ILE A 155 0.74 3.88 -9.86
N ASP A 156 1.13 3.24 -8.76
CA ASP A 156 0.83 1.81 -8.63
C ASP A 156 -0.69 1.72 -8.48
N THR A 157 -1.38 1.49 -9.60
CA THR A 157 -2.82 1.23 -9.61
C THR A 157 -3.01 -0.13 -8.94
N PRO A 158 -3.58 -0.20 -7.73
CA PRO A 158 -3.88 -1.50 -7.15
C PRO A 158 -4.88 -2.21 -8.06
N SER A 159 -4.82 -3.54 -8.13
CA SER A 159 -5.83 -4.37 -8.79
C SER A 159 -7.26 -4.05 -8.32
N ASP A 160 -7.38 -3.56 -7.09
CA ASP A 160 -8.64 -3.30 -6.40
C ASP A 160 -9.21 -1.90 -6.70
N GLY A 161 -8.54 -1.11 -7.55
CA GLY A 161 -8.94 0.23 -7.94
C GLY A 161 -8.37 1.35 -7.04
N LEU A 162 -8.53 2.59 -7.51
CA LEU A 162 -8.16 3.80 -6.77
C LEU A 162 -9.37 4.29 -5.98
N PHE A 163 -9.19 4.57 -4.69
CA PHE A 163 -10.27 4.96 -3.77
C PHE A 163 -10.11 6.40 -3.27
N LEU A 164 -11.22 7.03 -2.89
CA LEU A 164 -11.24 8.43 -2.47
C LEU A 164 -10.41 8.67 -1.20
N ASN A 165 -10.51 7.77 -0.22
CA ASN A 165 -9.66 7.85 0.98
C ASN A 165 -8.16 7.76 0.66
N ALA A 166 -7.75 6.99 -0.34
CA ALA A 166 -6.35 6.89 -0.74
C ALA A 166 -5.86 8.21 -1.36
N LEU A 167 -6.74 8.93 -2.07
CA LEU A 167 -6.45 10.27 -2.59
C LEU A 167 -6.26 11.26 -1.44
N PHE A 168 -7.23 11.36 -0.53
CA PHE A 168 -7.17 12.26 0.63
C PHE A 168 -5.95 11.98 1.50
N TYR A 169 -5.68 10.71 1.78
CA TYR A 169 -4.49 10.30 2.49
C TYR A 169 -3.19 10.85 1.87
N ARG A 170 -3.05 10.76 0.54
CA ARG A 170 -1.86 11.27 -0.16
C ARG A 170 -1.78 12.80 -0.12
N GLU A 171 -2.89 13.49 -0.31
CA GLU A 171 -2.97 14.95 -0.22
C GLU A 171 -2.55 15.46 1.16
N GLU A 172 -3.10 14.86 2.21
CA GLU A 172 -2.79 15.20 3.60
C GLU A 172 -1.33 14.89 3.93
N LEU A 173 -0.82 13.71 3.52
CA LEU A 173 0.56 13.32 3.77
C LEU A 173 1.56 14.28 3.10
N ILE A 174 1.37 14.60 1.81
CA ILE A 174 2.26 15.52 1.08
C ILE A 174 2.22 16.91 1.72
N THR A 175 1.03 17.37 2.12
CA THR A 175 0.85 18.66 2.78
C THR A 175 1.55 18.69 4.15
N ALA A 176 1.38 17.64 4.97
CA ALA A 176 2.04 17.53 6.27
C ALA A 176 3.56 17.52 6.14
N LEU A 177 4.10 16.75 5.19
CA LEU A 177 5.54 16.69 4.91
C LEU A 177 6.09 18.05 4.44
N ALA A 178 5.31 18.84 3.71
CA ALA A 178 5.70 20.18 3.28
C ALA A 178 5.68 21.23 4.40
N VAL A 179 4.85 21.04 5.43
CA VAL A 179 4.66 21.98 6.56
C VAL A 179 5.62 21.70 7.73
N THR A 180 6.10 20.46 7.87
CA THR A 180 6.97 19.98 8.97
C THR A 180 8.25 20.83 9.19
N ASP A 181 8.56 21.74 8.26
CA ASP A 181 9.76 22.59 8.22
C ASP A 181 9.74 23.84 9.13
N ALA A 182 8.59 24.34 9.57
CA ALA A 182 8.53 25.68 10.20
C ALA A 182 9.26 25.85 11.55
N GLY A 183 9.88 24.79 12.11
CA GLY A 183 10.60 24.85 13.40
C GLY A 183 11.72 23.82 13.63
N MET A 184 12.17 23.06 12.62
CA MET A 184 13.03 21.89 12.81
C MET A 184 14.53 22.20 12.65
N ALA A 185 15.15 22.84 13.64
CA ALA A 185 16.57 23.21 13.54
C ALA A 185 17.56 22.13 14.02
N GLN A 186 17.12 20.99 14.58
CA GLN A 186 18.03 20.04 15.25
C GLN A 186 17.93 18.57 14.78
N THR A 187 16.74 18.05 14.47
CA THR A 187 16.52 16.62 14.15
C THR A 187 15.53 16.41 12.99
N PRO A 188 15.90 16.81 11.76
CA PRO A 188 14.99 16.79 10.61
C PRO A 188 14.61 15.37 10.18
N GLU A 189 15.49 14.39 10.35
CA GLU A 189 15.24 13.00 9.94
C GLU A 189 14.24 12.30 10.88
N GLU A 190 14.44 12.41 12.19
CA GLU A 190 13.54 11.85 13.21
C GLU A 190 12.13 12.43 13.10
N SER A 191 12.05 13.70 12.74
CA SER A 191 10.79 14.41 12.55
C SER A 191 10.03 13.91 11.33
N LEU A 192 10.73 13.70 10.20
CA LEU A 192 10.15 13.07 9.02
C LEU A 192 9.68 11.64 9.33
N ILE A 193 10.51 10.84 10.01
CA ILE A 193 10.13 9.49 10.44
C ILE A 193 8.88 9.54 11.31
N SER A 194 8.80 10.48 12.26
CA SER A 194 7.65 10.64 13.14
C SER A 194 6.37 10.96 12.37
N VAL A 195 6.43 11.86 11.39
CA VAL A 195 5.28 12.19 10.51
C VAL A 195 4.87 10.97 9.70
N LEU A 196 5.83 10.26 9.08
CA LEU A 196 5.53 9.07 8.26
C LEU A 196 4.91 7.94 9.10
N MET A 197 5.38 7.76 10.34
CA MET A 197 4.83 6.78 11.28
C MET A 197 3.42 7.18 11.74
N ALA A 198 3.19 8.46 12.05
CA ALA A 198 1.89 8.98 12.47
C ALA A 198 0.84 8.87 11.37
N PHE A 199 1.23 9.08 10.11
CA PHE A 199 0.37 8.87 8.94
C PHE A 199 0.25 7.39 8.54
N ASN A 200 0.88 6.44 9.23
CA ASN A 200 0.86 5.04 8.80
C ASN A 200 1.34 4.85 7.34
N PHE A 201 2.49 5.43 7.00
CA PHE A 201 3.14 5.25 5.71
C PHE A 201 3.72 3.82 5.59
N ASN A 202 2.85 2.83 5.48
CA ASN A 202 3.14 1.40 5.46
C ASN A 202 3.69 0.90 4.11
N HIS A 203 4.57 1.70 3.51
CA HIS A 203 5.25 1.37 2.26
C HIS A 203 6.50 0.52 2.51
N PHE A 204 6.72 -0.51 1.69
CA PHE A 204 7.84 -1.46 1.86
C PHE A 204 9.21 -0.77 1.93
N ARG A 205 9.50 0.20 1.06
CA ARG A 205 10.81 0.91 1.06
C ARG A 205 11.06 1.66 2.37
N PHE A 206 10.01 2.23 2.97
CA PHE A 206 10.14 2.94 4.24
C PHE A 206 10.39 1.96 5.37
N PHE A 207 9.65 0.85 5.39
CA PHE A 207 9.89 -0.24 6.33
C PHE A 207 11.32 -0.79 6.21
N SER A 208 11.83 -1.04 5.00
CA SER A 208 13.20 -1.48 4.78
C SER A 208 14.23 -0.47 5.31
N TYR A 209 14.00 0.83 5.08
CA TYR A 209 14.86 1.88 5.61
C TYR A 209 14.90 1.88 7.16
N LEU A 210 13.75 1.71 7.84
CA LEU A 210 13.70 1.60 9.31
C LEU A 210 14.52 0.40 9.80
N ARG A 211 14.42 -0.74 9.10
CA ARG A 211 15.19 -1.94 9.44
C ARG A 211 16.70 -1.73 9.29
N GLU A 212 17.12 -1.11 8.19
CA GLU A 212 18.53 -0.84 7.90
C GLU A 212 19.15 0.10 8.94
N GLN A 213 18.42 1.13 9.39
CA GLN A 213 18.83 2.01 10.49
C GLN A 213 19.11 1.22 11.76
N VAL A 214 18.19 0.34 12.16
CA VAL A 214 18.34 -0.49 13.36
C VAL A 214 19.52 -1.45 13.22
N ILE A 215 19.67 -2.11 12.06
CA ILE A 215 20.79 -3.03 11.81
C ILE A 215 22.14 -2.28 11.90
N SER A 216 22.24 -1.08 11.32
CA SER A 216 23.45 -0.27 11.37
C SER A 216 23.83 0.12 12.81
N ILE A 217 22.83 0.47 13.63
CA ILE A 217 23.04 0.82 15.04
C ILE A 217 23.47 -0.41 15.84
N ILE A 218 22.77 -1.53 15.65
CA ILE A 218 23.02 -2.79 16.38
C ILE A 218 24.42 -3.34 16.10
N ASN A 219 24.92 -3.22 14.87
CA ASN A 219 26.28 -3.64 14.53
C ASN A 219 27.37 -2.88 15.31
N GLY A 220 27.06 -1.69 15.83
CA GLY A 220 27.94 -0.92 16.72
C GLY A 220 27.76 -1.22 18.21
N ILE A 221 26.76 -2.01 18.59
CA ILE A 221 26.42 -2.34 19.98
C ILE A 221 26.97 -3.74 20.32
N PRO A 222 27.59 -3.95 21.50
CA PRO A 222 28.01 -5.27 21.96
C PRO A 222 26.85 -6.28 21.97
N VAL A 223 27.09 -7.52 21.54
CA VAL A 223 26.07 -8.56 21.30
C VAL A 223 25.14 -8.73 22.50
N GLU A 224 25.68 -8.67 23.71
CA GLU A 224 24.95 -8.86 24.98
C GLU A 224 23.92 -7.75 25.24
N LYS A 225 24.10 -6.58 24.62
CA LYS A 225 23.21 -5.41 24.76
C LYS A 225 22.22 -5.26 23.61
N GLN A 226 22.40 -5.97 22.51
CA GLN A 226 21.58 -5.80 21.30
C GLN A 226 20.10 -6.16 21.54
N SER A 227 19.86 -7.27 22.25
CA SER A 227 18.49 -7.73 22.56
C SER A 227 17.72 -6.74 23.43
N ARG A 228 18.40 -6.17 24.45
CA ARG A 228 17.84 -5.13 25.31
C ARG A 228 17.52 -3.86 24.53
N TYR A 229 18.42 -3.42 23.66
CA TYR A 229 18.19 -2.25 22.80
C TYR A 229 16.94 -2.42 21.92
N LEU A 230 16.76 -3.60 21.31
CA LEU A 230 15.58 -3.91 20.50
C LEU A 230 14.28 -3.89 21.30
N LEU A 231 14.30 -4.42 22.53
CA LEU A 231 13.14 -4.38 23.43
C LEU A 231 12.79 -2.95 23.81
N GLU A 232 13.78 -2.14 24.20
CA GLU A 232 13.59 -0.73 24.54
C GLU A 232 13.04 0.06 23.34
N LEU A 233 13.58 -0.15 22.15
CA LEU A 233 13.08 0.45 20.92
C LEU A 233 11.66 0.00 20.57
N SER A 234 11.33 -1.28 20.77
CA SER A 234 9.96 -1.77 20.51
C SER A 234 8.93 -1.13 21.43
N ALA A 235 9.32 -0.80 22.67
CA ALA A 235 8.48 -0.18 23.68
C ALA A 235 8.23 1.31 23.42
N THR A 236 9.13 2.01 22.72
CA THR A 236 8.93 3.43 22.37
C THR A 236 7.96 3.63 21.21
N ILE A 237 7.79 2.62 20.35
CA ILE A 237 6.83 2.70 19.25
C ILE A 237 5.42 2.65 19.82
N GLN A 238 4.61 3.67 19.56
CA GLN A 238 3.19 3.65 19.90
C GLN A 238 2.43 2.90 18.80
N SER A 239 1.67 1.86 19.17
CA SER A 239 0.73 1.24 18.22
C SER A 239 -0.57 2.04 18.31
N PRO A 240 -1.14 2.51 17.19
CA PRO A 240 -2.39 3.25 17.24
C PRO A 240 -3.52 2.36 17.74
N ASN A 241 -4.47 2.98 18.44
CA ASN A 241 -5.72 2.31 18.76
C ASN A 241 -6.40 1.87 17.45
N ALA A 242 -6.90 0.63 17.40
CA ALA A 242 -7.29 -0.15 16.22
C ALA A 242 -8.43 0.42 15.33
N ILE A 243 -8.75 1.71 15.42
CA ILE A 243 -9.82 2.37 14.68
C ILE A 243 -9.23 2.87 13.35
N SER A 244 -9.49 2.12 12.27
CA SER A 244 -9.40 2.50 10.85
C SER A 244 -8.53 3.73 10.54
N CYS A 245 -7.23 3.65 10.84
CA CYS A 245 -6.30 4.73 10.49
C CYS A 245 -6.10 4.74 8.97
N PRO A 246 -6.22 5.90 8.30
CA PRO A 246 -5.80 6.03 6.90
C PRO A 246 -4.39 5.47 6.69
N CYS A 247 -4.15 4.84 5.54
CA CYS A 247 -2.86 4.20 5.26
C CYS A 247 -2.48 4.31 3.79
N PHE A 248 -1.19 4.18 3.51
CA PHE A 248 -0.67 4.28 2.15
C PHE A 248 -1.08 3.08 1.27
N ASP A 249 -0.98 1.87 1.80
CA ASP A 249 -1.38 0.63 1.14
C ASP A 249 -2.25 -0.22 2.07
N LYS A 250 -3.55 -0.33 1.76
CA LYS A 250 -4.53 -1.11 2.55
C LYS A 250 -4.20 -2.59 2.65
N ARG A 251 -3.37 -3.10 1.75
CA ARG A 251 -3.02 -4.52 1.72
C ARG A 251 -1.96 -4.85 2.77
N TRP A 252 -1.27 -3.85 3.32
CA TRP A 252 -0.22 -4.00 4.32
C TRP A 252 -0.74 -3.68 5.71
N SER A 253 -0.15 -4.31 6.73
CA SER A 253 -0.44 -3.98 8.12
C SER A 253 0.04 -2.55 8.45
N HIS A 254 -0.34 -2.05 9.62
CA HIS A 254 0.14 -0.76 10.09
C HIS A 254 1.68 -0.74 10.20
N ILE A 255 2.34 0.35 9.81
CA ILE A 255 3.81 0.44 9.81
C ILE A 255 4.39 0.20 11.21
N CYS A 256 3.78 0.76 12.25
CA CYS A 256 4.17 0.50 13.64
C CYS A 256 4.09 -0.98 14.02
N ASP A 257 3.05 -1.70 13.58
CA ASP A 257 2.88 -3.12 13.91
C ASP A 257 3.88 -3.98 13.14
N MET A 258 4.09 -3.68 11.85
CA MET A 258 5.13 -4.31 11.04
C MET A 258 6.50 -4.12 11.67
N TYR A 259 6.79 -2.90 12.12
CA TYR A 259 8.07 -2.54 12.71
C TYR A 259 8.29 -3.21 14.07
N LYS A 260 7.29 -3.18 14.95
CA LYS A 260 7.33 -3.91 16.23
C LYS A 260 7.48 -5.42 16.03
N GLY A 261 6.67 -6.01 15.15
CA GLY A 261 6.72 -7.44 14.86
C GLY A 261 8.12 -7.86 14.41
N TRP A 262 8.70 -7.09 13.48
CA TRP A 262 10.06 -7.33 13.02
C TRP A 262 11.11 -7.17 14.12
N LEU A 263 11.01 -6.15 14.99
CA LEU A 263 11.96 -5.97 16.10
C LEU A 263 11.94 -7.15 17.07
N VAL A 264 10.75 -7.69 17.37
CA VAL A 264 10.59 -8.87 18.24
C VAL A 264 11.16 -10.13 17.58
N GLU A 265 10.85 -10.35 16.29
CA GLU A 265 11.40 -11.45 15.50
C GLU A 265 12.92 -11.38 15.45
N TRP A 266 13.48 -10.20 15.16
CA TRP A 266 14.92 -10.01 15.07
C TRP A 266 15.62 -10.18 16.42
N GLY A 267 15.03 -9.69 17.51
CA GLY A 267 15.54 -9.92 18.86
C GLY A 267 15.55 -11.40 19.24
N THR A 268 14.54 -12.14 18.80
CA THR A 268 14.50 -13.60 18.95
C THR A 268 15.68 -14.25 18.22
N VAL A 269 15.94 -13.87 16.96
CA VAL A 269 17.06 -14.40 16.16
C VAL A 269 18.42 -14.13 16.80
N LEU A 270 18.64 -12.92 17.34
CA LEU A 270 19.91 -12.60 18.03
C LEU A 270 20.12 -13.42 19.30
N ASN A 271 19.04 -13.75 20.01
CA ASN A 271 19.10 -14.64 21.17
C ASN A 271 19.41 -16.09 20.78
N LEU A 272 19.06 -16.53 19.56
CA LEU A 272 19.46 -17.85 19.05
C LEU A 272 20.97 -17.93 18.79
N GLY A 273 21.58 -16.83 18.31
CA GLY A 273 23.00 -16.78 17.92
C GLY A 273 23.98 -16.53 19.07
N SER A 274 23.51 -16.00 20.21
CA SER A 274 24.34 -15.66 21.38
C SER A 274 24.39 -16.76 22.45
N ALA A 275 23.67 -17.87 22.24
CA ALA A 275 23.76 -19.05 23.07
C ALA A 275 25.10 -19.76 22.82
N ASN A 276 26.13 -19.36 23.56
CA ASN A 276 27.35 -20.15 23.74
C ASN A 276 26.98 -21.57 24.19
N GLU A 277 27.16 -22.53 23.27
CA GLU A 277 27.60 -23.93 23.38
C GLU A 277 27.15 -24.89 24.50
N GLN A 278 26.44 -24.53 25.58
CA GLN A 278 26.18 -25.51 26.66
C GLN A 278 24.81 -25.49 27.33
N VAL A 279 23.83 -24.76 26.83
CA VAL A 279 22.45 -24.97 27.26
C VAL A 279 21.63 -25.40 26.07
N VAL A 280 21.30 -26.70 26.04
CA VAL A 280 20.22 -27.27 25.23
C VAL A 280 18.92 -26.62 25.70
N GLN A 281 18.71 -25.34 25.39
CA GLN A 281 17.38 -24.77 25.36
C GLN A 281 16.72 -25.41 24.15
N SER A 282 15.72 -26.25 24.42
CA SER A 282 14.83 -26.76 23.40
C SER A 282 14.23 -25.57 22.65
N PHE A 283 14.78 -25.24 21.49
CA PHE A 283 14.16 -24.28 20.60
C PHE A 283 12.70 -24.70 20.42
N LEU A 284 11.78 -23.75 20.60
CA LEU A 284 10.37 -23.95 20.30
C LEU A 284 10.28 -24.23 18.80
N LYS A 285 10.21 -25.52 18.48
CA LYS A 285 10.14 -25.99 17.11
C LYS A 285 8.93 -25.39 16.40
N VAL A 286 9.12 -24.96 15.15
CA VAL A 286 8.09 -24.34 14.34
C VAL A 286 7.06 -25.40 13.92
N PRO A 287 5.78 -25.25 14.31
CA PRO A 287 4.76 -26.23 13.95
C PRO A 287 4.31 -26.06 12.50
N LEU A 288 4.60 -27.07 11.68
CA LEU A 288 4.14 -27.14 10.30
C LEU A 288 2.84 -27.93 10.20
N ASN A 289 1.86 -27.37 9.50
CA ASN A 289 0.60 -28.04 9.18
C ASN A 289 0.73 -29.02 7.99
N ILE A 290 1.84 -29.75 7.91
CA ILE A 290 2.12 -30.78 6.91
C ILE A 290 2.63 -32.05 7.61
N SER A 291 2.67 -33.19 6.92
CA SER A 291 3.27 -34.42 7.44
C SER A 291 4.77 -34.48 7.15
N VAL A 292 5.50 -35.37 7.82
CA VAL A 292 6.94 -35.60 7.53
C VAL A 292 7.17 -36.01 6.08
N ASN A 293 6.25 -36.77 5.47
CA ASN A 293 6.32 -37.12 4.04
C ASN A 293 6.23 -35.90 3.12
N TYR A 294 5.35 -34.95 3.44
CA TYR A 294 5.26 -33.69 2.68
C TYR A 294 6.50 -32.82 2.90
N LEU A 295 7.02 -32.77 4.13
CA LEU A 295 8.26 -32.06 4.46
C LEU A 295 9.47 -32.65 3.71
N GLY A 296 9.62 -33.98 3.68
CA GLY A 296 10.67 -34.65 2.91
C GLY A 296 10.56 -34.37 1.40
N CYS A 297 9.34 -34.41 0.85
CA CYS A 297 9.08 -34.06 -0.55
C CYS A 297 9.39 -32.59 -0.85
N MET A 298 9.07 -31.67 0.09
CA MET A 298 9.40 -30.25 -0.02
C MET A 298 10.91 -30.01 -0.02
N ILE A 299 11.63 -30.64 0.91
CA ILE A 299 13.10 -30.57 0.98
C ILE A 299 13.71 -31.06 -0.32
N ARG A 300 13.20 -32.17 -0.88
CA ARG A 300 13.67 -32.69 -2.17
C ARG A 300 13.44 -31.73 -3.32
N ALA A 301 12.24 -31.18 -3.45
CA ALA A 301 11.95 -30.20 -4.51
C ALA A 301 12.87 -28.98 -4.42
N LEU A 302 13.11 -28.46 -3.20
CA LEU A 302 14.01 -27.33 -2.98
C LEU A 302 15.47 -27.69 -3.26
N TYR A 303 15.91 -28.88 -2.88
CA TYR A 303 17.27 -29.37 -3.14
C TYR A 303 17.53 -29.54 -4.65
N GLU A 304 16.61 -30.19 -5.37
CA GLU A 304 16.71 -30.37 -6.83
C GLU A 304 16.61 -29.03 -7.58
N ALA A 305 15.89 -28.04 -7.03
CA ALA A 305 15.85 -26.68 -7.55
C ALA A 305 17.10 -25.84 -7.24
N GLY A 306 18.10 -26.39 -6.53
CA GLY A 306 19.33 -25.70 -6.17
C GLY A 306 19.21 -24.69 -5.02
N PHE A 307 18.11 -24.72 -4.25
CA PHE A 307 17.84 -23.75 -3.18
C PHE A 307 18.90 -23.77 -2.06
N TYR A 308 19.44 -24.94 -1.73
CA TYR A 308 20.38 -25.11 -0.62
C TYR A 308 21.86 -24.94 -1.01
N GLY A 309 22.18 -24.62 -2.27
CA GLY A 309 23.56 -24.46 -2.72
C GLY A 309 24.42 -25.70 -2.51
N THR A 310 25.53 -25.56 -1.78
CA THR A 310 26.53 -26.63 -1.52
C THR A 310 26.31 -27.38 -0.21
N VAL A 311 25.21 -27.14 0.50
CA VAL A 311 24.92 -27.78 1.79
C VAL A 311 24.61 -29.27 1.61
N SER A 312 25.18 -30.12 2.47
CA SER A 312 24.94 -31.57 2.41
C SER A 312 23.52 -31.95 2.85
N LEU A 313 22.95 -33.01 2.25
CA LEU A 313 21.63 -33.53 2.63
C LEU A 313 21.55 -33.91 4.12
N SER A 314 22.65 -34.44 4.68
CA SER A 314 22.80 -34.69 6.11
C SER A 314 22.47 -33.45 6.93
N ALA A 315 23.17 -32.34 6.67
CA ALA A 315 23.01 -31.10 7.42
C ALA A 315 21.59 -30.53 7.24
N ILE A 316 21.01 -30.65 6.05
CA ILE A 316 19.63 -30.22 5.78
C ILE A 316 18.63 -31.02 6.63
N PHE A 317 18.79 -32.35 6.72
CA PHE A 317 17.90 -33.19 7.53
C PHE A 317 18.07 -32.94 9.02
N ASP A 318 19.32 -32.81 9.50
CA ASP A 318 19.61 -32.51 10.90
C ASP A 318 18.98 -31.16 11.30
N HIS A 319 19.12 -30.15 10.45
CA HIS A 319 18.52 -28.84 10.66
C HIS A 319 16.98 -28.89 10.65
N ALA A 320 16.38 -29.54 9.65
CA ALA A 320 14.93 -29.65 9.56
C ALA A 320 14.33 -30.42 10.75
N ALA A 321 15.00 -31.47 11.22
CA ALA A 321 14.61 -32.22 12.42
C ALA A 321 14.70 -31.39 13.70
N ALA A 322 15.72 -30.52 13.80
CA ALA A 322 15.93 -29.63 14.94
C ALA A 322 14.93 -28.48 14.99
N VAL A 323 14.52 -27.93 13.83
CA VAL A 323 13.72 -26.70 13.75
C VAL A 323 12.22 -26.94 13.64
N PHE A 324 11.77 -28.03 12.99
CA PHE A 324 10.35 -28.20 12.67
C PHE A 324 9.66 -29.28 13.53
N THR A 325 8.38 -29.04 13.84
CA THR A 325 7.42 -30.11 14.15
C THR A 325 6.41 -30.24 13.02
N THR A 326 5.74 -31.38 12.94
CA THR A 326 4.66 -31.63 11.98
C THR A 326 3.36 -31.91 12.69
N LYS A 327 2.23 -31.82 11.96
CA LYS A 327 0.87 -32.01 12.49
C LYS A 327 0.69 -33.29 13.35
N LYS A 328 1.50 -34.33 13.11
CA LYS A 328 1.40 -35.63 13.80
C LYS A 328 2.64 -36.01 14.61
N GLN A 329 3.74 -35.29 14.48
CA GLN A 329 5.02 -35.67 15.08
C GLN A 329 5.76 -34.43 15.58
N GLU A 330 5.86 -34.33 16.90
CA GLU A 330 6.61 -33.29 17.63
C GLU A 330 8.13 -33.49 17.50
N HIS A 331 8.55 -34.75 17.53
CA HIS A 331 9.93 -35.14 17.26
C HIS A 331 10.03 -35.79 15.88
N ILE A 332 10.81 -35.17 15.01
CA ILE A 332 11.16 -35.68 13.69
C ILE A 332 12.59 -36.17 13.78
N SER A 333 12.85 -37.43 13.43
CA SER A 333 14.23 -37.92 13.33
C SER A 333 14.79 -37.63 11.94
N ARG A 334 16.11 -37.44 11.87
CA ARG A 334 16.85 -37.35 10.59
C ARG A 334 16.53 -38.54 9.67
N ASP A 335 16.48 -39.76 10.21
CA ASP A 335 16.20 -40.96 9.43
C ASP A 335 14.79 -40.97 8.87
N SER A 336 13.80 -40.48 9.63
CA SER A 336 12.42 -40.36 9.14
C SER A 336 12.31 -39.38 7.97
N LEU A 337 13.06 -38.26 8.03
CA LEU A 337 13.14 -37.28 6.95
C LEU A 337 13.88 -37.83 5.73
N SER A 338 15.01 -38.50 5.95
CA SER A 338 15.77 -39.14 4.88
C SER A 338 14.91 -40.18 4.14
N ASN A 339 14.19 -41.01 4.89
CA ASN A 339 13.26 -41.98 4.31
C ASN A 339 12.15 -41.29 3.50
N ALA A 340 11.52 -40.25 4.06
CA ALA A 340 10.50 -39.45 3.39
C ALA A 340 11.00 -38.75 2.12
N PHE A 341 12.28 -38.33 2.10
CA PHE A 341 12.92 -37.68 0.96
C PHE A 341 13.12 -38.64 -0.21
N TYR A 342 13.55 -39.88 0.05
CA TYR A 342 13.80 -40.88 -0.99
C TYR A 342 12.52 -41.60 -1.44
N ASN A 343 11.56 -41.82 -0.53
CA ASN A 343 10.34 -42.59 -0.78
C ASN A 343 9.12 -41.69 -0.99
N ILE A 344 9.18 -40.83 -2.02
CA ILE A 344 8.06 -39.94 -2.37
C ILE A 344 6.99 -40.70 -3.15
N SER A 345 5.77 -40.72 -2.59
CA SER A 345 4.59 -41.25 -3.28
C SER A 345 3.98 -40.22 -4.24
N LEU A 346 3.32 -40.68 -5.32
CA LEU A 346 2.62 -39.81 -6.25
C LEU A 346 1.56 -38.90 -5.57
N PRO A 347 0.74 -39.40 -4.61
CA PRO A 347 -0.15 -38.54 -3.83
C PRO A 347 0.58 -37.44 -3.04
N THR A 348 1.76 -37.76 -2.49
CA THR A 348 2.62 -36.78 -1.79
C THR A 348 3.06 -35.67 -2.72
N ALA A 349 3.58 -36.02 -3.90
CA ALA A 349 4.02 -35.07 -4.91
C ALA A 349 2.86 -34.18 -5.41
N ALA A 350 1.71 -34.77 -5.75
CA ALA A 350 0.54 -34.03 -6.21
C ALA A 350 0.05 -33.01 -5.18
N ARG A 351 0.07 -33.37 -3.88
CA ARG A 351 -0.28 -32.44 -2.81
C ARG A 351 0.73 -31.30 -2.68
N MET A 352 2.02 -31.58 -2.80
CA MET A 352 3.08 -30.57 -2.74
C MET A 352 3.05 -29.60 -3.91
N ILE A 353 2.79 -30.09 -5.14
CA ILE A 353 2.58 -29.23 -6.32
C ILE A 353 1.46 -28.22 -6.03
N ARG A 354 0.35 -28.67 -5.44
CA ARG A 354 -0.76 -27.78 -5.09
C ARG A 354 -0.35 -26.71 -4.08
N ILE A 355 0.45 -27.06 -3.06
CA ILE A 355 0.96 -26.09 -2.09
C ILE A 355 1.85 -25.06 -2.79
N PHE A 356 2.80 -25.50 -3.62
CA PHE A 356 3.69 -24.59 -4.35
C PHE A 356 2.95 -23.72 -5.36
N ASN A 357 1.96 -24.24 -6.07
CA ASN A 357 1.15 -23.45 -6.99
C ASN A 357 0.33 -22.39 -6.26
N ASN A 358 -0.23 -22.72 -5.08
CA ASN A 358 -0.91 -21.72 -4.25
C ASN A 358 0.06 -20.63 -3.77
N SER A 359 1.25 -21.03 -3.31
CA SER A 359 2.29 -20.07 -2.89
C SER A 359 2.76 -19.20 -4.06
N SER A 360 2.96 -19.79 -5.25
CA SER A 360 3.32 -19.05 -6.46
C SER A 360 2.21 -18.10 -6.88
N GLY A 361 0.95 -18.53 -6.82
CA GLY A 361 -0.21 -17.68 -7.10
C GLY A 361 -0.29 -16.49 -6.14
N PHE A 362 -0.09 -16.73 -4.84
CA PHE A 362 0.02 -15.67 -3.84
C PHE A 362 1.14 -14.68 -4.19
N LEU A 363 2.36 -15.17 -4.46
CA LEU A 363 3.49 -14.31 -4.82
C LEU A 363 3.23 -13.51 -6.09
N LYS A 364 2.66 -14.13 -7.12
CA LYS A 364 2.27 -13.46 -8.37
C LYS A 364 1.26 -12.36 -8.11
N SER A 365 0.15 -12.66 -7.43
CA SER A 365 -0.88 -11.66 -7.11
C SER A 365 -0.35 -10.49 -6.29
N ARG A 366 0.68 -10.73 -5.45
CA ARG A 366 1.14 -9.75 -4.49
C ARG A 366 2.29 -8.89 -4.99
N TYR A 367 3.21 -9.47 -5.76
CA TYR A 367 4.46 -8.84 -6.17
C TYR A 367 4.59 -8.66 -7.68
N PHE A 368 3.75 -9.34 -8.47
CA PHE A 368 3.70 -9.23 -9.92
C PHE A 368 2.24 -9.11 -10.41
N PRO A 369 1.46 -8.12 -9.93
CA PRO A 369 0.12 -7.89 -10.44
C PRO A 369 0.24 -7.53 -11.93
N VAL A 370 -0.43 -8.31 -12.78
CA VAL A 370 -0.53 -8.07 -14.23
C VAL A 370 -1.61 -7.02 -14.47
#